data_AF-A0A0B6YCP2-F1
#
_entry.id   AF-A0A0B6YCP2-F1
#
_cell.length_a   1.000
_cell.length_b   1.000
_cell.length_c   1.000
_cell.angle_alpha   90.00
_cell.angle_beta   90.00
_cell.angle_gamma   90.00
#
_symmetry.space_group_name_H-M   'P 1'
#
loop_
_entity.id
_entity.type
_entity.pdbx_description
1 polymer ?
#
loop_
_entity_poly.entity_id
_entity_poly.type
_entity_poly.pdbx_seq_one_letter_code
_entity_poly.pdbx_strand_id
1 'polypeptide(L)' 'MKRIDLQQLQTSRAVFQDLLEPSHDPDAPGENGNGINIDKDKLSPEERDKFDVGWKNNAYNQYASDMMSLDRS' A
#
# COMPACT_ATOMS: atom_id res chain seq x y z
N MET A 1 -20.01 -4.08 40.69
CA MET A 1 -18.70 -4.42 40.09
C MET A 1 -18.97 -4.87 38.66
N LYS A 2 -18.65 -4.05 37.64
CA LYS A 2 -18.86 -4.42 36.23
C LYS A 2 -17.81 -5.48 35.87
N ARG A 3 -18.24 -6.72 35.60
CA ARG A 3 -17.37 -7.75 35.04
C ARG A 3 -17.13 -7.39 33.58
N ILE A 4 -15.86 -7.20 33.21
CA ILE A 4 -15.50 -6.97 31.82
C ILE A 4 -15.61 -8.32 31.10
N ASP A 5 -16.31 -8.32 29.97
CA ASP A 5 -16.49 -9.49 29.12
C ASP A 5 -15.22 -9.71 28.28
N LEU A 6 -14.58 -10.87 28.47
CA LEU A 6 -13.37 -11.30 27.74
C LEU A 6 -13.61 -11.37 26.23
N GLN A 7 -14.82 -11.69 25.77
CA GLN A 7 -15.14 -11.70 24.34
C GLN A 7 -15.13 -10.28 23.76
N GLN A 8 -15.70 -9.31 24.49
CA GLN A 8 -15.67 -7.90 24.06
C GLN A 8 -14.24 -7.35 23.99
N LEU A 9 -13.37 -7.73 24.95
CA LEU A 9 -11.96 -7.36 24.90
C LEU A 9 -11.23 -7.97 23.70
N GLN A 10 -11.45 -9.25 23.41
CA GLN A 10 -10.82 -9.91 22.25
C GLN A 10 -11.29 -9.30 20.92
N THR A 11 -12.58 -9.02 20.77
CA THR A 11 -13.12 -8.35 19.59
C THR A 11 -12.56 -6.94 19.44
N SER A 12 -12.51 -6.16 20.53
CA SER A 12 -11.95 -4.80 20.48
C SER A 12 -10.47 -4.79 20.08
N ARG A 13 -9.68 -5.77 20.55
CA ARG A 13 -8.29 -5.93 20.15
C ARG A 13 -8.15 -6.32 18.68
N ALA A 14 -8.95 -7.27 18.20
CA ALA A 14 -8.90 -7.69 16.80
C ALA A 14 -9.26 -6.53 15.86
N VAL A 15 -10.32 -5.77 16.16
CA VAL A 15 -10.70 -4.58 15.39
C VAL A 15 -9.61 -3.51 15.43
N PHE A 16 -8.99 -3.30 16.59
CA PHE A 16 -7.90 -2.32 16.72
C PHE A 16 -6.64 -2.76 15.96
N GLN A 17 -6.37 -4.06 15.91
CA GLN A 17 -5.25 -4.63 15.18
C GLN A 17 -5.47 -4.49 13.66
N ASP A 18 -6.68 -4.76 13.15
CA ASP A 18 -7.05 -4.61 11.75
C ASP A 18 -7.01 -3.14 11.25
N LEU A 19 -7.27 -2.18 12.16
CA LEU A 19 -7.12 -0.76 11.86
C LEU A 19 -5.67 -0.27 11.78
N LEU A 20 -4.73 -0.98 12.42
CA LEU A 20 -3.31 -0.60 12.45
C LEU A 20 -2.48 -1.37 11.43
N GLU A 21 -2.82 -2.62 11.18
CA GLU A 21 -2.18 -3.51 10.21
C GLU A 21 -3.27 -4.10 9.32
N PRO A 22 -3.75 -3.34 8.32
CA PRO A 22 -4.74 -3.84 7.38
C PRO A 22 -4.16 -5.07 6.66
N SER A 23 -5.03 -6.01 6.27
CA SER A 23 -4.60 -7.19 5.53
C SER A 23 -3.80 -6.82 4.27
N HIS A 24 -2.58 -7.35 4.14
CA HIS A 24 -1.73 -7.18 2.97
C HIS A 24 -1.91 -8.33 1.98
N ASP A 25 -2.00 -8.02 0.68
CA ASP A 25 -1.89 -9.00 -0.40
C ASP A 25 -0.41 -9.21 -0.71
N PRO A 26 0.20 -10.38 -0.46
CA PRO A 26 1.64 -10.59 -0.62
C PRO A 26 2.14 -10.41 -2.07
N ASP A 27 1.24 -10.47 -3.05
CA ASP A 27 1.55 -10.28 -4.47
C ASP A 27 1.27 -8.85 -4.97
N ALA A 28 0.84 -7.94 -4.08
CA ALA A 28 0.57 -6.56 -4.45
C ALA A 28 1.86 -5.82 -4.86
N PRO A 29 1.75 -4.74 -5.67
CA PRO A 29 2.92 -4.05 -6.20
C PRO A 29 3.83 -3.52 -5.09
N GLY A 30 5.07 -4.00 -5.08
CA GLY A 30 6.09 -3.53 -4.13
C GLY A 30 6.07 -4.18 -2.75
N GLU A 31 5.20 -5.15 -2.50
CA GLU A 31 5.17 -5.89 -1.24
C GLU A 31 6.44 -6.72 -1.02
N ASN A 32 6.83 -6.89 0.25
CA ASN A 32 8.08 -7.53 0.64
C ASN A 32 9.33 -6.85 0.05
N GLY A 33 9.23 -5.57 -0.33
CA GLY A 33 10.29 -4.83 -1.01
C GLY A 33 10.58 -5.29 -2.44
N ASN A 34 9.68 -6.06 -3.08
CA ASN A 34 9.85 -6.50 -4.45
C ASN A 34 9.88 -5.32 -5.43
N GLY A 35 10.76 -5.40 -6.43
CA GLY A 35 10.85 -4.35 -7.45
C GLY A 35 9.64 -4.35 -8.40
N ILE A 36 9.06 -3.18 -8.65
CA ILE A 36 8.08 -3.00 -9.73
C ILE A 36 8.84 -2.66 -11.02
N ASN A 37 8.65 -3.46 -12.06
CA ASN A 37 9.21 -3.22 -13.38
C ASN A 37 8.16 -2.57 -14.31
N ILE A 38 8.44 -1.36 -14.78
CA ILE A 38 7.54 -0.62 -15.68
C ILE A 38 8.19 -0.51 -17.05
N ASP A 39 7.54 -1.11 -18.05
CA ASP A 39 7.89 -0.94 -19.44
C ASP A 39 7.25 0.35 -19.97
N LYS A 40 8.03 1.43 -20.00
CA LYS A 40 7.56 2.77 -20.38
C LYS A 40 6.95 2.82 -21.79
N ASP A 41 7.34 1.91 -22.67
CA ASP A 41 6.88 1.89 -24.07
C ASP A 41 5.54 1.16 -24.23
N LYS A 42 5.09 0.44 -23.19
CA LYS A 42 3.76 -0.18 -23.13
C LYS A 42 2.72 0.67 -22.40
N LEU A 43 3.14 1.77 -21.76
CA LEU A 43 2.22 2.69 -21.10
C LEU A 43 1.35 3.40 -22.12
N SER A 44 0.08 3.62 -21.76
CA SER A 44 -0.75 4.57 -22.51
C SER A 44 -0.13 5.98 -22.45
N PRO A 45 -0.49 6.89 -23.38
CA PRO A 45 0.01 8.25 -23.36
C PRO A 45 -0.22 8.97 -22.02
N GLU A 46 -1.38 8.74 -21.39
CA GLU A 46 -1.75 9.34 -20.10
C GLU A 46 -0.93 8.80 -18.93
N GLU A 47 -0.65 7.50 -18.91
CA GLU A 47 0.20 6.89 -17.87
C GLU A 47 1.66 7.29 -18.03
N ARG A 48 2.14 7.39 -19.28
CA ARG A 48 3.50 7.85 -19.57
C ARG A 48 3.72 9.29 -19.11
N ASP A 49 2.70 10.15 -19.24
CA ASP A 49 2.75 11.51 -18.70
C ASP A 49 2.87 11.50 -17.17
N LYS A 50 2.06 10.71 -16.45
CA LYS A 50 2.18 10.56 -14.99
C LYS A 50 3.56 10.06 -14.55
N PHE A 51 4.09 9.07 -15.27
CA PHE A 51 5.45 8.55 -15.05
C PHE A 51 6.49 9.67 -15.16
N ASP A 52 6.46 10.45 -16.26
CA ASP A 52 7.43 11.50 -16.53
C ASP A 52 7.30 12.71 -15.59
N VAL A 53 6.07 13.10 -15.25
CA VAL A 53 5.77 14.15 -14.27
C VAL A 53 6.32 13.79 -12.88
N GLY A 54 6.14 12.53 -12.46
CA GLY A 54 6.67 12.04 -11.18
C GLY A 54 8.18 12.21 -11.07
N TRP A 55 8.92 11.80 -12.10
CA TRP A 55 10.37 11.98 -12.17
C TRP A 55 10.77 13.45 -12.19
N LYS A 56 10.09 14.28 -12.99
CA LYS A 56 10.39 15.71 -13.12
C LYS A 56 10.20 16.46 -11.80
N ASN A 57 9.12 16.18 -11.07
CA ASN A 57 8.74 16.96 -9.90
C ASN A 57 9.37 16.46 -8.60
N ASN A 58 9.70 15.16 -8.51
CA ASN A 58 10.13 14.56 -7.25
C ASN A 58 11.50 13.84 -7.32
N ALA A 59 12.10 13.74 -8.51
CA ALA A 59 13.36 13.00 -8.73
C ALA A 59 13.30 11.50 -8.37
N TYR A 60 12.10 10.92 -8.33
CA TYR A 60 11.87 9.47 -8.19
C TYR A 60 10.66 9.03 -9.03
N ASN A 61 10.49 7.70 -9.18
CA ASN A 61 9.37 7.12 -9.90
C ASN A 61 8.08 7.18 -9.07
N GLN A 62 7.42 8.35 -9.06
CA GLN A 62 6.16 8.51 -8.33
C GLN A 62 5.06 7.59 -8.87
N TYR A 63 5.00 7.36 -10.19
CA TYR A 63 4.02 6.44 -10.77
C TYR A 63 4.14 5.01 -10.20
N ALA A 64 5.36 4.51 -9.97
CA ALA A 64 5.55 3.25 -9.24
C ALA A 64 5.09 3.35 -7.78
N SER A 65 5.43 4.44 -7.10
CA SER A 65 5.05 4.68 -5.71
C SER A 65 3.54 4.72 -5.52
N ASP A 66 2.81 5.34 -6.44
CA ASP A 66 1.35 5.49 -6.38
C ASP A 66 0.62 4.15 -6.57
N MET A 67 1.30 3.13 -7.11
CA MET A 67 0.77 1.76 -7.20
C MET A 67 1.02 0.93 -5.93
N MET A 68 1.90 1.38 -5.04
CA MET A 68 2.31 0.65 -3.84
C MET A 68 1.38 1.00 -2.67
N SER A 69 1.10 0.01 -1.81
CA SER A 69 0.41 0.27 -0.55
C SER A 69 1.23 1.21 0.34
N LEU A 70 0.56 2.12 1.05
CA LEU A 70 1.18 3.00 2.04
C LEU A 70 1.66 2.23 3.28
N ASP A 71 1.01 1.09 3.56
CA ASP A 71 1.26 0.27 4.75
C ASP A 71 1.99 -1.05 4.41
N ARG A 72 2.55 -1.19 3.20
CA ARG A 72 3.22 -2.43 2.75
C ARG A 72 4.29 -2.93 3.72
N SER A 73 4.50 -4.25 3.70
CA SER A 73 5.49 -4.96 4.54
C SER A 73 6.92 -4.91 4.02
#